data_AF-A0A9J5Z001-F1
#
_entry.id   AF-A0A9J5Z001-F1
#
_cell.length_a   1.000
_cell.length_b   1.000
_cell.length_c   1.000
_cell.angle_alpha   90.00
_cell.angle_beta   90.00
_cell.angle_gamma   90.00
#
_symmetry.space_group_name_H-M   'P 1'
#
loop_
_entity.id
_entity.type
_entity.pdbx_description
1 polymer ?
#
loop_
_entity_poly.entity_id
_entity_poly.type
_entity_poly.pdbx_seq_one_letter_code
_entity_poly.pdbx_strand_id
1 'polypeptide(L)'
;MSRYLDTVSYTTPAYKYRMHYEIILSATGSCEFQHFYPANTKNLYFSKFIIKKVLAPEEWGLSPLKEMDYIHPEHKVAVKYNYWDYTDDFNKALLYENANRKHSWFIKICSNIFERNIPNWFCRWWTLYEKSGRAYAWTGNP
;
A
#
# COMPACT_ATOMS: atom_id res chain seq x y z
N MET A 1 5.00 -5.93 -14.66
CA MET A 1 4.74 -4.67 -13.93
C MET A 1 6.06 -3.99 -13.62
N SER A 2 6.20 -2.74 -14.04
CA SER A 2 7.44 -1.93 -13.89
C SER A 2 7.46 -1.23 -12.53
N ARG A 3 8.62 -1.17 -11.86
CA ARG A 3 8.84 -0.42 -10.62
C ARG A 3 8.90 1.09 -10.91
N TYR A 4 8.54 1.94 -9.94
CA TYR A 4 8.59 3.41 -10.09
C TYR A 4 9.46 4.08 -9.01
N LEU A 5 10.05 5.24 -9.33
CA LEU A 5 10.94 6.02 -8.47
C LEU A 5 10.20 7.19 -7.76
N ASP A 6 10.72 7.68 -6.62
CA ASP A 6 10.09 8.80 -5.85
C ASP A 6 10.31 10.19 -6.45
N THR A 7 10.83 10.25 -7.67
CA THR A 7 11.29 11.49 -8.25
C THR A 7 10.31 12.00 -9.29
N VAL A 8 9.70 13.13 -8.92
CA VAL A 8 9.06 14.11 -9.79
C VAL A 8 7.61 13.79 -10.13
N SER A 9 6.74 14.76 -9.84
CA SER A 9 5.41 14.96 -10.41
C SER A 9 5.34 14.46 -11.85
N TYR A 10 4.93 13.20 -12.04
CA TYR A 10 4.81 12.65 -13.37
C TYR A 10 3.57 13.24 -14.02
N THR A 11 3.78 13.97 -15.11
CA THR A 11 2.77 14.44 -16.05
C THR A 11 2.21 13.32 -16.94
N THR A 12 2.41 12.05 -16.57
CA THR A 12 1.80 10.90 -17.25
C THR A 12 0.57 10.41 -16.47
N PRO A 13 -0.61 10.23 -17.09
CA PRO A 13 -1.84 9.86 -16.40
C PRO A 13 -1.84 8.47 -15.72
N ALA A 14 -0.83 7.63 -16.01
CA ALA A 14 -0.88 6.21 -15.70
C ALA A 14 -0.44 5.83 -14.26
N TYR A 15 0.39 6.65 -13.60
CA TYR A 15 0.95 6.33 -12.29
C TYR A 15 0.90 7.53 -11.35
N LYS A 16 0.28 7.33 -10.18
CA LYS A 16 0.20 8.32 -9.11
C LYS A 16 1.44 8.17 -8.22
N TYR A 17 1.81 9.22 -7.49
CA TYR A 17 3.00 9.21 -6.61
C TYR A 17 2.78 8.26 -5.42
N ARG A 18 3.86 7.70 -4.85
CA ARG A 18 3.80 6.71 -3.76
C ARG A 18 2.82 7.09 -2.63
N MET A 19 2.93 8.32 -2.14
CA MET A 19 2.11 8.82 -1.05
C MET A 19 0.60 8.84 -1.43
N HIS A 20 0.21 8.88 -2.71
CA HIS A 20 -1.19 8.72 -3.10
C HIS A 20 -1.75 7.34 -2.69
N TYR A 21 -1.03 6.27 -3.03
CA TYR A 21 -1.42 4.90 -2.71
C TYR A 21 -1.36 4.65 -1.20
N GLU A 22 -0.33 5.19 -0.54
CA GLU A 22 -0.19 5.08 0.92
C GLU A 22 -1.33 5.80 1.64
N ILE A 23 -1.78 6.97 1.14
CA ILE A 23 -2.90 7.72 1.69
C ILE A 23 -4.20 6.92 1.63
N ILE A 24 -4.53 6.30 0.49
CA ILE A 24 -5.77 5.52 0.34
C ILE A 24 -5.80 4.35 1.32
N LEU A 25 -4.70 3.61 1.41
CA LEU A 25 -4.59 2.46 2.29
C LEU A 25 -4.58 2.86 3.78
N SER A 26 -4.03 4.02 4.11
CA SER A 26 -4.05 4.57 5.47
C SER A 26 -5.41 5.17 5.84
N ALA A 27 -6.08 5.85 4.91
CA ALA A 27 -7.39 6.47 5.10
C ALA A 27 -8.49 5.46 5.42
N THR A 28 -8.43 4.29 4.77
CA THR A 28 -9.33 3.16 5.08
C THR A 28 -8.99 2.48 6.42
N GLY A 29 -7.86 2.83 7.05
CA GLY A 29 -7.30 2.18 8.22
C GLY A 29 -6.81 0.75 7.94
N SER A 30 -6.64 0.40 6.67
CA SER A 30 -6.27 -0.95 6.25
C SER A 30 -4.80 -1.22 6.46
N CYS A 31 -3.95 -0.22 6.16
CA CYS A 31 -2.51 -0.35 6.27
C CYS A 31 -1.87 0.81 7.02
N GLU A 32 -0.67 0.57 7.53
CA GLU A 32 0.24 1.58 8.06
C GLU A 32 1.61 1.43 7.39
N PHE A 33 2.22 2.56 7.07
CA PHE A 33 3.53 2.64 6.43
C PHE A 33 4.53 3.24 7.40
N GLN A 34 5.68 2.58 7.56
CA GLN A 34 6.79 3.12 8.34
C GLN A 34 8.04 3.15 7.47
N HIS A 35 8.60 4.32 7.29
CA HIS A 35 9.71 4.56 6.39
C HIS A 35 11.00 4.82 7.16
N PHE A 36 12.07 4.11 6.78
CA PHE A 36 13.37 4.24 7.43
C PHE A 36 14.38 4.86 6.46
N TYR A 37 15.04 5.92 6.94
CA TYR A 37 16.03 6.68 6.19
C TYR A 37 17.41 6.45 6.81
N PRO A 38 18.47 6.23 6.01
CA PRO A 38 19.83 6.25 6.54
C PRO A 38 20.15 7.66 7.06
N ALA A 39 20.94 7.74 8.13
CA ALA A 39 21.54 9.00 8.53
C ALA A 39 22.27 9.61 7.32
N ASN A 40 21.93 10.85 6.98
CA ASN A 40 22.52 11.66 5.90
C ASN A 40 21.97 11.48 4.47
N THR A 41 20.84 10.79 4.24
CA THR A 41 20.19 10.83 2.91
C THR A 41 18.67 10.94 2.99
N LYS A 42 18.05 11.61 2.02
CA LYS A 42 16.58 11.57 1.81
C LYS A 42 16.12 10.28 1.10
N ASN A 43 17.01 9.32 0.90
CA ASN A 43 16.70 8.09 0.19
C ASN A 43 16.12 7.05 1.14
N LEU A 44 14.98 6.48 0.77
CA LEU A 44 14.35 5.40 1.52
C LEU A 44 15.23 4.13 1.47
N TYR A 45 15.68 3.68 2.64
CA TYR A 45 16.47 2.47 2.75
C TYR A 45 15.57 1.24 2.72
N PHE A 46 14.66 1.15 3.70
CA PHE A 46 13.61 0.16 3.72
C PHE A 46 12.33 0.76 4.28
N SER A 47 11.22 0.12 3.96
CA SER A 47 9.89 0.48 4.46
C SER A 47 9.23 -0.74 5.07
N LYS A 48 8.48 -0.53 6.14
CA LYS A 48 7.55 -1.53 6.66
C LYS A 48 6.15 -1.21 6.14
N PHE A 49 5.48 -2.24 5.64
CA PHE A 49 4.11 -2.23 5.22
C PHE A 49 3.31 -3.13 6.16
N ILE A 50 2.55 -2.51 7.06
CA ILE A 50 1.80 -3.20 8.10
C ILE A 50 0.34 -3.26 7.68
N ILE A 51 -0.16 -4.45 7.38
CA ILE A 51 -1.56 -4.68 7.00
C ILE A 51 -2.33 -5.01 8.29
N LYS A 52 -3.29 -4.16 8.64
CA LYS A 52 -4.12 -4.25 9.85
C LYS A 52 -5.51 -4.83 9.60
N LYS A 53 -6.11 -4.51 8.45
CA LYS A 53 -7.39 -5.06 7.99
C LYS A 53 -7.46 -4.99 6.47
N VAL A 54 -8.33 -5.81 5.88
CA VAL A 54 -8.64 -5.79 4.45
C VAL A 54 -10.15 -5.67 4.32
N LEU A 55 -10.63 -4.67 3.58
CA LEU A 55 -12.06 -4.44 3.42
C LEU A 55 -12.64 -5.36 2.36
N ALA A 56 -13.70 -6.07 2.73
CA ALA A 56 -14.52 -6.81 1.78
C ALA A 56 -15.40 -5.85 0.96
N PRO A 57 -15.80 -6.23 -0.28
CA PRO A 57 -16.67 -5.38 -1.10
C PRO A 57 -17.95 -4.95 -0.38
N GLU A 58 -18.48 -5.82 0.48
CA GLU A 58 -19.68 -5.60 1.27
C GLU A 58 -19.47 -4.55 2.38
N GLU A 59 -18.24 -4.42 2.88
CA GLU A 59 -17.86 -3.40 3.88
C GLU A 59 -17.60 -2.03 3.26
N TRP A 60 -17.44 -1.94 1.93
CA TRP A 60 -17.18 -0.68 1.23
C TRP A 60 -18.44 0.21 1.12
N GLY A 61 -19.62 -0.42 1.08
CA GLY A 61 -20.92 0.23 1.00
C GLY A 61 -21.85 -0.42 -0.03
N LEU A 62 -22.94 0.27 -0.38
CA LEU A 62 -23.96 -0.24 -1.31
C LEU A 62 -23.44 -0.52 -2.73
N SER A 63 -22.32 0.10 -3.12
CA SER A 63 -21.69 -0.11 -4.43
C SER A 63 -20.16 0.04 -4.34
N PRO A 64 -19.38 -0.89 -4.93
CA PRO A 64 -17.93 -0.76 -5.07
C PRO A 64 -17.49 0.44 -5.93
N LEU A 65 -18.41 0.99 -6.74
CA LEU A 65 -18.19 2.19 -7.56
C LEU A 65 -18.39 3.49 -6.78
N LYS A 66 -18.83 3.40 -5.52
CA LYS A 66 -18.95 4.58 -4.67
C LYS A 66 -17.57 5.19 -4.45
N GLU A 67 -17.41 6.41 -4.94
CA GLU A 67 -16.23 7.23 -4.70
C GLU A 67 -16.23 7.73 -3.25
N MET A 68 -15.05 7.64 -2.62
CA MET A 68 -14.74 8.20 -1.33
C MET A 68 -13.74 9.33 -1.52
N ASP A 69 -13.99 10.45 -0.84
CA ASP A 69 -13.11 11.60 -0.82
C ASP A 69 -12.37 11.61 0.52
N TYR A 70 -11.05 11.72 0.48
CA TYR A 70 -10.22 11.86 1.67
C TYR A 70 -9.20 12.98 1.48
N ILE A 71 -9.03 13.80 2.51
CA ILE A 71 -8.02 14.87 2.53
C ILE A 71 -7.00 14.51 3.59
N HIS A 72 -5.75 14.29 3.18
CA HIS A 72 -4.69 13.98 4.13
C HIS A 72 -4.43 15.18 5.05
N PRO A 73 -4.53 15.02 6.38
CA PRO A 73 -4.54 16.15 7.31
C PRO A 73 -3.24 16.97 7.28
N GLU A 74 -2.09 16.31 7.12
CA GLU A 74 -0.78 16.98 7.16
C GLU A 74 -0.35 17.56 5.81
N HIS A 75 -0.71 16.88 4.72
CA HIS A 75 -0.23 17.23 3.38
C HIS A 75 -1.27 18.00 2.55
N LYS A 76 -2.51 18.10 3.07
CA LYS A 76 -3.67 18.72 2.40
C LYS A 76 -3.92 18.21 0.98
N VAL A 77 -3.52 16.97 0.70
CA VAL A 77 -3.78 16.33 -0.59
C VAL A 77 -5.16 15.69 -0.53
N ALA A 78 -6.05 16.14 -1.42
CA ALA A 78 -7.34 15.51 -1.67
C ALA A 78 -7.16 14.32 -2.62
N VAL A 79 -7.69 13.17 -2.22
CA VAL A 79 -7.66 11.93 -2.98
C VAL A 79 -9.08 11.41 -3.12
N LYS A 80 -9.48 11.13 -4.35
CA LYS A 80 -10.71 10.41 -4.70
C LYS A 80 -10.38 8.99 -5.08
N TYR A 81 -11.10 8.03 -4.53
CA TYR A 81 -10.86 6.62 -4.77
C TYR A 81 -12.12 5.78 -4.60
N ASN A 82 -12.20 4.66 -5.33
CA ASN A 82 -13.25 3.65 -5.16
C ASN A 82 -12.66 2.32 -4.66
N TYR A 83 -13.48 1.27 -4.60
CA TYR A 83 -13.03 -0.03 -4.10
C TYR A 83 -11.95 -0.66 -4.99
N TRP A 84 -12.06 -0.48 -6.31
CA TRP A 84 -11.10 -1.04 -7.26
C TRP A 84 -9.75 -0.37 -7.14
N ASP A 85 -9.71 0.96 -6.99
CA ASP A 85 -8.50 1.71 -6.68
C ASP A 85 -7.85 1.16 -5.40
N TYR A 86 -8.64 0.98 -4.33
CA TYR A 86 -8.17 0.39 -3.09
C TYR A 86 -7.53 -1.00 -3.27
N THR A 87 -8.15 -1.89 -4.04
CA THR A 87 -7.58 -3.24 -4.28
C THR A 87 -6.29 -3.20 -5.10
N ASP A 88 -6.18 -2.27 -6.05
CA ASP A 88 -5.03 -2.13 -6.93
C ASP A 88 -3.85 -1.45 -6.20
N ASP A 89 -4.16 -0.54 -5.27
CA ASP A 89 -3.17 0.19 -4.46
C ASP A 89 -2.32 -0.71 -3.57
N PHE A 90 -2.83 -1.87 -3.13
CA PHE A 90 -2.03 -2.89 -2.43
C PHE A 90 -0.81 -3.33 -3.24
N ASN A 91 -0.98 -3.51 -4.55
CA ASN A 91 0.13 -3.84 -5.44
C ASN A 91 0.99 -2.61 -5.70
N LYS A 92 0.34 -1.50 -6.06
CA LYS A 92 1.04 -0.30 -6.52
C LYS A 92 1.92 0.31 -5.43
N ALA A 93 1.49 0.33 -4.18
CA ALA A 93 2.29 0.85 -3.07
C ALA A 93 3.66 0.15 -2.94
N LEU A 94 3.71 -1.16 -3.22
CA LEU A 94 4.92 -1.97 -3.11
C LEU A 94 5.82 -1.91 -4.36
N LEU A 95 5.37 -1.30 -5.45
CA LEU A 95 6.17 -1.13 -6.67
C LEU A 95 7.20 -0.01 -6.56
N TYR A 96 7.18 0.74 -5.45
CA TYR A 96 8.18 1.76 -5.17
C TYR A 96 9.59 1.18 -5.11
N GLU A 97 10.52 1.86 -5.79
CA GLU A 97 11.94 1.58 -5.77
C GLU A 97 12.72 2.88 -5.57
N ASN A 98 13.81 2.82 -4.81
CA ASN A 98 14.70 3.97 -4.69
C ASN A 98 15.60 4.09 -5.94
N ALA A 99 16.21 5.27 -6.15
CA ALA A 99 17.07 5.52 -7.32
C ALA A 99 18.22 4.49 -7.46
N ASN A 100 18.64 3.90 -6.35
CA ASN A 100 19.71 2.92 -6.29
C ASN A 100 19.23 1.46 -6.46
N ARG A 101 17.94 1.22 -6.67
CA ARG A 101 17.31 -0.11 -6.77
C ARG A 101 17.57 -1.05 -5.59
N LYS A 102 17.78 -0.47 -4.41
CA LYS A 102 18.09 -1.17 -3.15
C LYS A 102 16.97 -1.06 -2.12
N HIS A 103 15.82 -0.52 -2.51
CA HIS A 103 14.69 -0.40 -1.58
C HIS A 103 14.09 -1.77 -1.29
N SER A 104 13.88 -2.06 0.00
CA SER A 104 13.25 -3.31 0.46
C SER A 104 11.99 -3.02 1.26
N TRP A 105 10.94 -3.80 0.99
CA TRP A 105 9.68 -3.75 1.72
C TRP A 105 9.60 -4.92 2.70
N PHE A 106 9.34 -4.62 3.96
CA PHE A 106 9.03 -5.60 5.00
C PHE A 106 7.52 -5.62 5.24
N ILE A 107 6.88 -6.76 5.01
CA ILE A 107 5.42 -6.86 5.16
C ILE A 107 5.10 -7.56 6.47
N LYS A 108 4.24 -6.93 7.28
CA LYS A 108 3.66 -7.51 8.49
C LYS A 108 2.15 -7.60 8.30
N ILE A 109 1.58 -8.78 8.52
CA ILE A 109 0.13 -9.00 8.52
C ILE A 109 -0.28 -9.19 9.98
N CYS A 110 -1.17 -8.33 10.49
CA CYS A 110 -1.69 -8.47 11.84
C CYS A 110 -2.74 -9.59 11.92
N SER A 111 -2.75 -10.35 13.02
CA SER A 111 -3.59 -11.55 13.18
C SER A 111 -5.09 -11.28 13.11
N ASN A 112 -5.52 -10.09 13.51
CA ASN A 112 -6.90 -9.60 13.46
C ASN A 112 -7.48 -9.54 12.03
N ILE A 113 -6.67 -9.70 10.99
CA ILE A 113 -7.17 -9.91 9.61
C ILE A 113 -7.85 -11.27 9.45
N PHE A 114 -7.33 -12.31 10.11
CA PHE A 114 -7.84 -13.68 9.99
C PHE A 114 -9.14 -13.90 10.76
N GLU A 115 -9.52 -12.96 11.63
CA GLU A 115 -10.80 -12.97 12.35
C GLU A 115 -11.95 -12.42 11.49
N ARG A 116 -11.65 -11.84 10.32
CA ARG A 116 -12.63 -11.26 9.39
C ARG A 116 -12.73 -12.08 8.11
N ASN A 117 -13.79 -11.85 7.33
CA ASN A 117 -13.89 -12.41 5.99
C ASN A 117 -12.83 -11.79 5.09
N ILE A 118 -11.81 -12.58 4.75
CA ILE A 118 -10.73 -12.16 3.85
C ILE A 118 -11.22 -12.27 2.40
N PRO A 119 -11.15 -11.19 1.61
CA PRO A 119 -11.55 -11.24 0.21
C PRO A 119 -10.66 -12.16 -0.62
N ASN A 120 -11.25 -12.91 -1.55
CA ASN A 120 -10.52 -13.83 -2.43
C ASN A 120 -9.39 -13.15 -3.23
N TRP A 121 -9.57 -11.88 -3.62
CA TRP A 121 -8.54 -11.14 -4.33
C TRP A 121 -7.28 -10.95 -3.47
N PHE A 122 -7.43 -10.77 -2.15
CA PHE A 122 -6.31 -10.58 -1.23
C PHE A 122 -5.53 -11.88 -1.04
N CYS A 123 -6.22 -13.02 -0.90
CA CYS A 123 -5.57 -14.33 -0.85
C CYS A 123 -4.76 -14.62 -2.12
N ARG A 124 -5.33 -14.31 -3.29
CA ARG A 124 -4.63 -14.44 -4.59
C ARG A 124 -3.42 -13.53 -4.67
N TRP A 125 -3.60 -12.27 -4.28
CA TRP A 125 -2.53 -11.28 -4.22
C TRP A 125 -1.37 -11.75 -3.34
N TRP A 126 -1.65 -12.18 -2.11
CA TRP A 126 -0.64 -12.67 -1.18
C TRP A 126 0.12 -13.88 -1.73
N THR A 127 -0.60 -14.84 -2.30
CA THR A 127 -0.01 -16.05 -2.91
C THR A 127 0.92 -15.69 -4.08
N LEU A 128 0.55 -14.72 -4.92
CA LEU A 128 1.40 -14.26 -6.02
C LEU A 128 2.64 -13.51 -5.52
N TYR A 129 2.48 -12.72 -4.47
CA TYR A 129 3.56 -11.91 -3.91
C TYR A 129 4.61 -12.80 -3.21
N GLU A 130 4.18 -13.80 -2.44
CA GLU A 130 5.04 -14.83 -1.84
C GLU A 130 5.84 -15.59 -2.92
N LYS A 131 5.15 -16.11 -3.94
CA LYS A 131 5.79 -16.85 -5.06
C LYS A 131 6.79 -16.02 -5.84
N SER A 132 6.64 -14.69 -5.86
CA SER A 132 7.55 -13.80 -6.57
C SER A 132 8.89 -13.54 -5.84
N GLY A 133 9.06 -14.04 -4.61
CA GLY A 133 10.26 -13.81 -3.79
C GLY A 133 10.43 -12.35 -3.35
N ARG A 134 9.37 -11.54 -3.45
CA ARG A 134 9.37 -10.09 -3.14
C ARG A 134 8.93 -9.76 -1.71
N ALA A 135 8.51 -10.77 -0.94
CA ALA A 135 8.18 -10.65 0.47
C ALA A 135 9.14 -11.48 1.31
N TYR A 136 9.72 -10.83 2.32
CA TYR A 136 10.17 -11.52 3.53
C TYR A 136 9.04 -11.36 4.55
N ALA A 137 8.27 -12.42 4.76
CA ALA A 137 7.27 -12.45 5.82
C ALA A 137 8.00 -12.49 7.17
N TRP A 138 7.88 -11.43 7.96
CA TRP A 138 8.44 -11.39 9.32
C TRP A 138 7.31 -11.53 10.33
N THR A 139 7.21 -12.71 10.94
CA THR A 139 6.35 -12.98 12.08
C THR A 139 7.05 -12.58 13.37
N GLY A 140 7.35 -11.29 13.52
CA GLY A 140 7.84 -10.78 14.78
C GLY A 140 6.71 -10.69 15.79
N ASN A 141 6.78 -11.54 16.81
CA ASN A 141 6.04 -11.32 18.06
C ASN A 141 6.44 -9.96 18.68
N PRO A 142 5.51 -9.32 19.42
CA PRO A 142 5.59 -7.92 19.83
C PRO A 142 6.88 -7.56 20.59
#